data_AF-Q062K7-F1
#
_entry.id   AF-Q062K7-F1
#
_cell.length_a   1.000
_cell.length_b   1.000
_cell.length_c   1.000
_cell.angle_alpha   90.00
_cell.angle_beta   90.00
_cell.angle_gamma   90.00
#
_symmetry.space_group_name_H-M   'P 1'
#
loop_
_entity.id
_entity.type
_entity.pdbx_description
1 polymer ?
#
loop_
_entity_poly.entity_id
_entity_poly.type
_entity_poly.pdbx_seq_one_letter_code
_entity_poly.pdbx_strand_id
1 'polypeptide(L)'
;MELCGEFYAYRLFPLLDLQYPGSCFIYNTRDVHRWVDSRMNHRNGKYARTYLKRMQRAFEDSSLTMDDLRLHWHEAWQRHDADLRSYFARRNNFFAFDITVAQEQAALCRFLRRRGYRIRGTALPHSGARPAPTENP
;
A
#
# COMPACT_ATOMS: atom_id res chain seq x y z
N MET A 1 -4.71 5.43 -14.23
CA MET A 1 -3.59 6.05 -14.99
C MET A 1 -2.76 6.88 -14.02
N GLU A 2 -1.50 6.53 -13.76
CA GLU A 2 -0.65 7.26 -12.79
C GLU A 2 -0.49 8.73 -13.19
N LEU A 3 -0.29 9.63 -12.22
CA LEU A 3 -0.06 11.04 -12.53
C LEU A 3 1.29 11.18 -13.22
N CYS A 4 1.27 11.68 -14.46
CA CYS A 4 2.48 11.95 -15.23
C CYS A 4 3.42 12.86 -14.42
N GLY A 5 4.68 12.45 -14.25
CA GLY A 5 5.69 13.19 -13.49
C GLY A 5 5.70 12.94 -11.97
N GLU A 6 4.84 12.08 -11.42
CA GLU A 6 4.96 11.65 -10.02
C GLU A 6 5.86 10.41 -9.88
N PHE A 7 6.70 10.41 -8.83
CA PHE A 7 7.59 9.31 -8.49
C PHE A 7 6.94 8.39 -7.46
N TYR A 8 6.74 7.13 -7.83
CA TYR A 8 6.16 6.10 -6.96
C TYR A 8 7.20 5.03 -6.64
N ALA A 9 7.95 5.22 -5.54
CA ALA A 9 9.02 4.31 -5.12
C ALA A 9 8.58 2.83 -5.05
N TYR A 10 7.34 2.59 -4.60
CA TYR A 10 6.77 1.25 -4.47
C TYR A 10 6.61 0.52 -5.82
N ARG A 11 6.64 1.22 -6.96
CA ARG A 11 6.57 0.64 -8.32
C ARG A 11 7.94 0.20 -8.85
N LEU A 12 9.01 0.63 -8.19
CA LEU A 12 10.37 0.29 -8.58
C LEU A 12 10.82 -1.10 -8.11
N PHE A 13 9.91 -1.93 -7.59
CA PHE A 13 10.25 -3.27 -7.12
C PHE A 13 11.04 -4.11 -8.14
N PRO A 14 10.84 -4.02 -9.48
CA PRO A 14 11.70 -4.75 -10.41
C PRO A 14 13.14 -4.24 -10.43
N LEU A 15 13.32 -2.92 -10.35
CA LEU A 15 14.64 -2.30 -10.32
C LEU A 15 15.34 -2.56 -8.98
N LEU A 16 14.60 -2.47 -7.87
CA LEU A 16 15.12 -2.77 -6.54
C LEU A 16 15.56 -4.24 -6.42
N ASP A 17 14.85 -5.17 -7.05
CA ASP A 17 15.24 -6.58 -7.06
C ASP A 17 16.54 -6.82 -7.85
N LEU A 18 16.73 -6.09 -8.95
CA LEU A 18 17.98 -6.11 -9.71
C LEU A 18 19.15 -5.47 -8.94
N GLN A 19 18.90 -4.34 -8.27
CA GLN A 19 19.93 -3.58 -7.56
C GLN A 19 20.35 -4.24 -6.24
N TYR A 20 19.46 -5.00 -5.61
CA TYR A 20 19.71 -5.66 -4.33
C TYR A 20 19.39 -7.16 -4.39
N PRO A 21 20.22 -7.97 -5.08
CA PRO A 21 20.01 -9.41 -5.21
C PRO A 21 19.89 -10.10 -3.85
N GLY A 22 18.92 -11.02 -3.73
CA GLY A 22 18.65 -11.74 -2.48
C GLY A 22 17.79 -10.97 -1.47
N SER A 23 17.36 -9.75 -1.79
CA SER A 23 16.44 -8.98 -0.96
C SER A 23 15.07 -9.66 -0.80
N CYS A 24 14.44 -9.42 0.33
CA CYS A 24 13.06 -9.82 0.59
C CYS A 24 12.09 -8.72 0.22
N PHE A 25 11.02 -9.07 -0.49
CA PHE A 25 9.93 -8.18 -0.83
C PHE A 25 8.71 -8.50 0.03
N ILE A 26 8.31 -7.55 0.86
CA ILE A 26 7.19 -7.69 1.77
C ILE A 26 6.06 -6.79 1.28
N TYR A 27 4.89 -7.39 1.04
CA TYR A 27 3.71 -6.67 0.55
C TYR A 27 2.56 -6.78 1.55
N ASN A 28 2.23 -5.65 2.17
CA ASN A 28 1.13 -5.57 3.12
C ASN A 28 -0.14 -5.21 2.35
N THR A 29 -1.15 -6.06 2.48
CA THR A 29 -2.49 -5.89 1.93
C THR A 29 -3.49 -5.59 3.05
N ARG A 30 -4.67 -5.13 2.64
CA ARG A 30 -5.88 -4.96 3.43
C ARG A 30 -7.04 -4.73 2.45
N ASP A 31 -8.26 -4.75 2.96
CA ASP A 31 -9.44 -4.35 2.20
C ASP A 31 -9.23 -3.00 1.47
N VAL A 32 -9.42 -3.03 0.14
CA VAL A 32 -9.14 -1.89 -0.76
C VAL A 32 -10.09 -0.73 -0.51
N HIS A 33 -11.36 -1.00 -0.19
CA HIS A 33 -12.34 0.03 0.10
C HIS A 33 -11.97 0.81 1.37
N ARG A 34 -11.64 0.09 2.46
CA ARG A 34 -11.12 0.68 3.70
C ARG A 34 -9.82 1.44 3.49
N TRP A 35 -8.96 0.98 2.57
CA TRP A 35 -7.74 1.71 2.21
C TRP A 35 -8.04 3.02 1.48
N VAL A 36 -8.94 3.00 0.49
CA VAL A 36 -9.41 4.21 -0.20
C VAL A 36 -10.05 5.17 0.81
N ASP A 37 -10.93 4.71 1.68
CA ASP A 37 -11.55 5.53 2.72
C ASP A 37 -10.54 6.16 3.68
N SER A 38 -9.50 5.41 4.05
CA SER A 38 -8.42 5.94 4.88
C SER A 38 -7.71 7.11 4.19
N ARG A 39 -7.42 6.99 2.89
CA ARG A 39 -6.79 8.07 2.10
C ARG A 39 -7.72 9.26 1.92
N MET A 40 -8.99 8.99 1.67
CA MET A 40 -10.04 9.99 1.52
C MET A 40 -10.21 10.85 2.77
N ASN A 41 -10.08 10.23 3.94
CA ASN A 41 -10.18 10.92 5.23
C ASN A 41 -8.85 11.45 5.76
N HIS A 42 -7.72 11.13 5.13
CA HIS A 42 -6.40 11.51 5.63
C HIS A 42 -6.25 13.03 5.71
N ARG A 43 -5.84 13.52 6.90
CA ARG A 43 -5.75 14.95 7.24
C ARG A 43 -7.05 15.70 6.93
N ASN A 44 -8.19 15.17 7.41
CA ASN A 44 -9.54 15.73 7.18
C ASN A 44 -9.84 15.96 5.68
N GLY A 45 -9.44 14.99 4.86
CA GLY A 45 -9.57 14.99 3.40
C GLY A 45 -8.69 16.00 2.66
N LYS A 46 -7.80 16.71 3.34
CA LYS A 46 -6.85 17.62 2.68
C LYS A 46 -5.97 16.86 1.68
N TYR A 47 -5.60 15.63 2.01
CA TYR A 47 -4.79 14.79 1.13
C TYR A 47 -5.52 14.49 -0.18
N ALA A 48 -6.75 13.99 -0.12
CA ALA A 48 -7.55 13.69 -1.30
C ALA A 48 -7.83 14.94 -2.16
N ARG A 49 -8.21 16.07 -1.53
CA ARG A 49 -8.41 17.34 -2.27
C ARG A 49 -7.15 17.82 -2.97
N THR A 50 -5.98 17.68 -2.32
CA THR A 50 -4.70 18.07 -2.93
C THR A 50 -4.35 17.16 -4.09
N TYR A 51 -4.56 15.85 -3.94
CA TYR A 51 -4.31 14.88 -5.00
C TYR A 51 -5.25 15.10 -6.19
N LEU A 52 -6.54 15.36 -5.95
CA LEU A 52 -7.50 15.67 -7.02
C LEU A 52 -7.05 16.86 -7.86
N LYS A 53 -6.60 17.96 -7.23
CA LYS A 53 -6.07 19.12 -7.96
C LYS A 53 -4.86 18.79 -8.84
N ARG A 54 -4.00 17.88 -8.38
CA ARG A 54 -2.86 17.40 -9.18
C ARG A 54 -3.33 16.53 -10.33
N MET A 55 -4.31 15.67 -10.07
CA MET A 55 -4.95 14.81 -11.08
C MET A 55 -5.59 15.63 -12.19
N GLN A 56 -6.39 16.64 -11.83
CA GLN A 56 -6.99 17.59 -12.76
C GLN A 56 -5.93 18.30 -13.61
N ARG A 57 -4.83 18.74 -13.00
CA ARG A 57 -3.72 19.36 -13.74
C ARG A 57 -3.01 18.37 -14.67
N ALA A 58 -2.77 17.14 -14.23
CA ALA A 58 -2.02 16.15 -15.00
C ALA A 58 -2.82 15.62 -16.20
N PHE A 59 -4.15 15.57 -16.09
CA PHE A 59 -5.05 15.17 -17.17
C PHE A 59 -5.63 16.35 -17.95
N GLU A 60 -5.27 17.59 -17.60
CA GLU A 60 -5.83 18.81 -18.17
C GLU A 60 -7.38 18.83 -18.14
N ASP A 61 -7.96 18.23 -17.10
CA ASP A 61 -9.40 18.03 -16.95
C ASP A 61 -9.86 18.49 -15.56
N SER A 62 -10.48 19.67 -15.50
CA SER A 62 -11.03 20.24 -14.27
C SER A 62 -12.36 19.62 -13.85
N SER A 63 -12.99 18.80 -14.69
CA SER A 63 -14.28 18.16 -14.40
C SER A 63 -14.15 16.94 -13.48
N LEU A 64 -12.93 16.39 -13.35
CA LEU A 64 -12.65 15.25 -12.48
C LEU A 64 -13.09 15.53 -11.05
N THR A 65 -13.80 14.56 -10.50
CA THR A 65 -14.47 14.64 -9.21
C THR A 65 -13.73 13.80 -8.15
N MET A 66 -14.28 13.83 -6.94
CA MET A 66 -13.78 12.99 -5.87
C MET A 66 -14.08 11.50 -6.11
N ASP A 67 -15.15 11.17 -6.81
CA ASP A 67 -15.49 9.79 -7.14
C ASP A 67 -14.55 9.23 -8.22
N ASP A 68 -14.17 10.07 -9.19
CA ASP A 68 -13.11 9.73 -10.16
C ASP A 68 -11.79 9.45 -9.45
N LEU A 69 -11.45 10.23 -8.41
CA LEU A 69 -10.27 9.96 -7.60
C LEU A 69 -10.36 8.62 -6.84
N ARG A 70 -11.53 8.29 -6.29
CA ARG A 70 -11.75 7.01 -5.59
C ARG A 70 -11.58 5.85 -6.55
N LEU A 71 -12.20 5.92 -7.73
CA LEU A 71 -12.07 4.91 -8.79
C LEU A 71 -10.61 4.80 -9.24
N HIS A 72 -9.96 5.93 -9.48
CA HIS A 72 -8.56 6.00 -9.87
C HIS A 72 -7.63 5.27 -8.88
N TRP A 73 -7.79 5.52 -7.58
CA TRP A 73 -7.01 4.85 -6.54
C TRP A 73 -7.33 3.36 -6.43
N HIS A 74 -8.60 2.98 -6.57
CA HIS A 74 -9.00 1.58 -6.57
C HIS A 74 -8.34 0.80 -7.72
N GLU A 75 -8.43 1.31 -8.94
CA GLU A 75 -7.79 0.70 -10.12
C GLU A 75 -6.26 0.68 -10.00
N ALA A 76 -5.65 1.75 -9.48
CA ALA A 76 -4.20 1.79 -9.26
C ALA A 76 -3.76 0.72 -8.26
N TRP A 77 -4.53 0.51 -7.19
CA TRP A 77 -4.30 -0.56 -6.22
C TRP A 77 -4.39 -1.94 -6.88
N GLN A 78 -5.47 -2.21 -7.63
CA GLN A 78 -5.68 -3.51 -8.29
C GLN A 78 -4.57 -3.82 -9.30
N ARG A 79 -4.17 -2.82 -10.09
CA ARG A 79 -3.06 -2.95 -11.05
C ARG A 79 -1.75 -3.28 -10.33
N HIS A 80 -1.46 -2.60 -9.22
CA HIS A 80 -0.24 -2.86 -8.46
C HIS A 80 -0.22 -4.25 -7.81
N ASP A 81 -1.34 -4.71 -7.25
CA ASP A 81 -1.47 -6.09 -6.72
C ASP A 81 -1.24 -7.13 -7.83
N ALA A 82 -1.85 -6.92 -9.01
CA ALA A 82 -1.64 -7.79 -10.18
C ALA A 82 -0.18 -7.79 -10.67
N ASP A 83 0.44 -6.61 -10.76
CA ASP A 83 1.85 -6.46 -11.17
C ASP A 83 2.79 -7.20 -10.21
N LEU A 84 2.60 -7.05 -8.90
CA LEU A 84 3.39 -7.76 -7.88
C LEU A 84 3.22 -9.28 -7.98
N ARG A 85 1.96 -9.75 -8.06
CA ARG A 85 1.67 -11.19 -8.16
C ARG A 85 2.26 -11.79 -9.41
N SER A 86 2.17 -11.11 -10.54
CA SER A 86 2.75 -11.54 -11.81
C SER A 86 4.28 -11.60 -11.72
N TYR A 87 4.92 -10.53 -11.26
CA TYR A 87 6.37 -10.44 -11.19
C TYR A 87 7.01 -11.46 -10.23
N PHE A 88 6.37 -11.69 -9.08
CA PHE A 88 6.87 -12.59 -8.03
C PHE A 88 6.29 -14.02 -8.07
N ALA A 89 5.44 -14.38 -9.05
CA ALA A 89 4.70 -15.64 -9.09
C ALA A 89 5.52 -16.92 -8.86
N ARG A 90 6.80 -16.92 -9.27
CA ARG A 90 7.72 -18.07 -9.16
C ARG A 90 8.93 -17.79 -8.26
N ARG A 91 8.83 -16.77 -7.42
CA ARG A 91 9.93 -16.28 -6.60
C ARG A 91 9.67 -16.57 -5.14
N ASN A 92 10.69 -17.07 -4.45
CA ASN A 92 10.55 -17.39 -3.03
C ASN A 92 10.73 -16.16 -2.14
N ASN A 93 11.35 -15.08 -2.63
CA ASN A 93 11.73 -13.88 -1.87
C ASN A 93 10.60 -12.86 -1.68
N PHE A 94 9.35 -13.21 -2.04
CA PHE A 94 8.18 -12.36 -1.88
C PHE A 94 7.23 -12.92 -0.80
N PHE A 95 6.67 -12.03 0.01
CA PHE A 95 5.65 -12.38 0.99
C PHE A 95 4.54 -11.34 1.03
N ALA A 96 3.34 -11.74 0.60
CA ALA A 96 2.13 -10.94 0.72
C ALA A 96 1.32 -11.39 1.95
N PHE A 97 0.74 -10.44 2.69
CA PHE A 97 -0.14 -10.74 3.80
C PHE A 97 -1.15 -9.62 4.07
N ASP A 98 -2.29 -9.94 4.66
CA ASP A 98 -3.25 -8.98 5.21
C ASP A 98 -2.81 -8.53 6.60
N ILE A 99 -2.57 -7.23 6.75
CA ILE A 99 -2.12 -6.64 8.01
C ILE A 99 -3.16 -6.75 9.13
N THR A 100 -4.42 -6.97 8.80
CA THR A 100 -5.52 -7.10 9.77
C THR A 100 -5.65 -8.52 10.32
N VAL A 101 -4.96 -9.51 9.73
CA VAL A 101 -5.03 -10.92 10.11
C VAL A 101 -3.82 -11.31 10.95
N ALA A 102 -4.01 -11.53 12.25
CA ALA A 102 -2.93 -11.84 13.19
C ALA A 102 -2.11 -13.08 12.81
N GLN A 103 -2.76 -14.11 12.24
CA GLN A 103 -2.07 -15.32 11.78
C GLN A 103 -1.07 -15.03 10.66
N GLU A 104 -1.41 -14.12 9.75
CA GLU A 104 -0.55 -13.77 8.63
C GLU A 104 0.60 -12.85 9.06
N GLN A 105 0.38 -11.96 10.04
CA GLN A 105 1.46 -11.23 10.71
C GLN A 105 2.49 -12.19 11.32
N ALA A 106 2.03 -13.22 12.04
CA ALA A 106 2.91 -14.25 12.57
C ALA A 106 3.63 -15.04 11.47
N ALA A 107 2.97 -15.23 10.31
CA ALA A 107 3.57 -15.88 9.14
C ALA A 107 4.69 -15.04 8.51
N LEU A 108 4.56 -13.71 8.47
CA LEU A 108 5.65 -12.80 8.07
C LEU A 108 6.86 -12.97 9.02
N CYS A 109 6.64 -12.99 10.33
CA CYS A 109 7.74 -13.19 11.28
C CYS A 109 8.47 -14.53 11.04
N ARG A 110 7.73 -15.61 10.73
CA ARG A 110 8.31 -16.91 10.35
C ARG A 110 9.05 -16.85 9.01
N PHE A 111 8.53 -16.12 8.03
CA PHE A 111 9.17 -15.92 6.72
C PHE A 111 10.53 -15.21 6.86
N LEU A 112 10.60 -14.18 7.70
CA LEU A 112 11.85 -13.44 7.97
C LEU A 112 12.85 -14.28 8.78
N ARG A 113 12.40 -15.00 9.82
CA ARG A 113 13.28 -15.89 10.61
C ARG A 113 13.96 -16.95 9.76
N ARG A 114 13.23 -17.57 8.82
CA ARG A 114 13.78 -18.55 7.87
C ARG A 114 14.89 -17.99 6.96
N ARG A 115 15.02 -16.65 6.89
CA ARG A 115 16.06 -15.94 6.13
C ARG A 115 17.16 -15.35 7.00
N GLY A 116 17.25 -15.76 8.27
CA GLY A 116 18.30 -15.34 9.18
C GLY A 116 18.01 -14.04 9.94
N TYR A 117 16.84 -13.41 9.76
CA TYR A 117 16.48 -12.23 10.54
C TYR A 117 16.09 -12.59 11.97
N ARG A 118 16.67 -11.87 12.95
CA ARG A 118 16.31 -11.99 14.38
C ARG A 118 15.10 -11.13 14.72
N ILE A 119 13.91 -11.71 14.61
CA ILE A 119 12.63 -11.01 14.91
C ILE A 119 12.16 -11.37 16.33
N ARG A 120 12.00 -10.35 17.19
CA ARG A 120 11.39 -10.45 18.52
C ARG A 120 9.86 -10.36 18.39
N GLY A 121 9.13 -11.26 19.05
CA GLY A 121 7.66 -11.28 19.03
C GLY A 121 7.04 -11.86 17.75
N THR A 122 5.70 -11.88 17.71
CA THR A 122 4.89 -12.41 16.57
C THR A 122 3.86 -11.41 16.05
N ALA A 123 3.76 -10.24 16.69
CA ALA A 123 2.87 -9.16 16.29
C ALA A 123 3.67 -8.03 15.65
N LEU A 124 3.05 -7.35 14.68
CA LEU A 124 3.63 -6.15 14.07
C LEU A 124 3.37 -4.93 14.96
N PRO A 125 4.27 -3.92 14.96
CA PRO A 125 4.03 -2.69 15.69
C PRO A 125 2.75 -2.01 15.19
N HIS A 126 1.86 -1.66 16.11
CA HIS A 126 0.64 -0.92 15.79
C HIS A 126 0.88 0.58 15.90
N SER A 127 1.41 1.17 14.82
CA SER A 127 1.74 2.60 14.74
C SER A 127 1.00 3.27 13.60
N GLY A 128 0.57 4.52 13.79
CA GLY A 128 -0.11 5.33 12.76
C GLY A 128 -1.60 5.05 12.59
N ALA A 129 -2.24 4.34 13.52
CA ALA A 129 -3.68 4.20 13.56
C ALA A 129 -4.36 5.53 13.96
N ARG A 130 -5.57 5.76 13.44
CA ARG A 130 -6.43 6.84 13.94
C ARG A 130 -6.77 6.50 15.40
N PRO A 131 -6.61 7.42 16.37
CA PRO A 131 -7.07 7.16 17.73
C PRO A 131 -8.57 6.83 17.68
N ALA A 132 -8.99 5.86 18.50
CA ALA A 132 -10.40 5.56 18.67
C ALA A 132 -11.12 6.86 19.09
N PRO A 133 -12.34 7.13 18.56
CA PRO A 133 -13.12 8.25 19.06
C PRO A 133 -13.30 8.04 20.57
N THR A 134 -12.81 8.98 21.36
CA THR A 134 -13.13 9.07 22.78
C THR A 134 -14.64 9.32 22.88
N GLU A 135 -15.38 8.33 23.37
CA GLU A 135 -16.74 8.56 23.85
C GLU A 135 -16.62 9.60 24.98
N ASN A 136 -17.12 10.80 24.73
CA ASN A 136 -17.29 11.79 25.78
C ASN A 136 -18.52 11.37 26.61
N PRO A 137 -18.42 11.33 27.95
CA PRO A 137 -19.57 11.07 28.83
C PRO A 137 -20.64 12.15 28.72
#